data_AF-V5GXC6-F1
#
_entry.id   AF-V5GXC6-F1
#
_cell.length_a   1.000
_cell.length_b   1.000
_cell.length_c   1.000
_cell.angle_alpha   90.00
_cell.angle_beta   90.00
_cell.angle_gamma   90.00
#
_symmetry.space_group_name_H-M   'P 1'
#
loop_
_entity.id
_entity.type
_entity.pdbx_description
1 polymer ?
#
loop_
_entity_poly.entity_id
_entity_poly.type
_entity_poly.pdbx_seq_one_letter_code
_entity_poly.pdbx_strand_id
1 'polypeptide(L)'
;MAAEQGSEQVTVPTTCMESVNRISKLPVVESTIQTATNIYEKVKDYNSVTNWTLSTAESTVNKAVEVGKPIATPVIRNLEGPIKKVDGVLCSGLDYVENKVPAVKLPPGELIMQIYTSTKEYIHNTITPALEQAYSYAEPAVKTAKDIMEPAVQSAKNIVEPAVEKAKSLMEPALDTAAAIKENVMHKADEYLHCGHSQEGESSECKECEDIKQQLEKKFT
;
A
#
# COMPACT_ATOMS: atom_id res chain seq x y z
N MET A 1 -8.76 34.52 19.42
CA MET A 1 -7.88 35.60 18.92
C MET A 1 -6.79 34.90 18.12
N ALA A 2 -6.97 34.84 16.81
CA ALA A 2 -6.05 34.18 15.89
C ALA A 2 -4.82 35.07 15.71
N ALA A 3 -3.63 34.50 15.89
CA ALA A 3 -2.37 35.15 15.52
C ALA A 3 -1.76 34.34 14.38
N GLU A 4 -1.59 35.02 13.25
CA GLU A 4 -1.11 34.53 11.96
C GLU A 4 0.20 33.76 12.08
N GLN A 5 0.24 32.56 11.48
CA GLN A 5 1.49 31.90 11.14
C GLN A 5 2.05 32.55 9.87
N GLY A 6 2.91 33.55 10.06
CA GLY A 6 3.74 34.10 9.00
C GLY A 6 4.72 33.02 8.52
N SER A 7 4.54 32.59 7.27
CA SER A 7 5.50 31.79 6.52
C SER A 7 6.84 32.53 6.49
N GLU A 8 7.78 32.13 7.35
CA GLU A 8 9.16 32.59 7.30
C GLU A 8 9.76 32.09 5.99
N GLN A 9 9.76 32.95 4.98
CA GLN A 9 10.45 32.68 3.73
C GLN A 9 11.91 32.43 4.08
N VAL A 10 12.40 31.22 3.81
CA VAL A 10 13.83 30.94 3.74
C VAL A 10 14.41 31.94 2.75
N THR A 11 14.98 33.04 3.25
CA THR A 11 15.64 34.04 2.44
C THR A 11 16.88 33.40 1.86
N VAL A 12 16.72 32.84 0.66
CA VAL A 12 17.82 32.37 -0.18
C VAL A 12 18.76 33.57 -0.34
N PRO A 13 20.02 33.49 0.10
CA PRO A 13 20.97 34.57 -0.11
C PRO A 13 21.02 34.85 -1.60
N THR A 14 20.82 36.11 -2.00
CA THR A 14 20.83 36.52 -3.41
C THR A 14 22.17 36.11 -4.01
N THR A 15 22.18 35.01 -4.74
CA THR A 15 23.36 34.48 -5.41
C THR A 15 23.66 35.41 -6.57
N CYS A 16 24.95 35.62 -6.87
CA CYS A 16 25.37 36.42 -8.02
C CYS A 16 25.07 35.75 -9.37
N MET A 17 24.42 34.57 -9.38
CA MET A 17 24.17 33.76 -10.56
C MET A 17 22.71 33.81 -10.97
N GLU A 18 22.46 34.20 -12.23
CA GLU A 18 21.12 34.28 -12.79
C GLU A 18 20.49 32.88 -12.93
N SER A 19 21.29 31.87 -13.27
CA SER A 19 20.82 30.50 -13.46
C SER A 19 20.18 29.94 -12.19
N VAL A 20 20.76 30.22 -11.03
CA VAL A 20 20.26 29.78 -9.72
C VAL A 20 18.93 30.46 -9.39
N ASN A 21 18.83 31.77 -9.65
CA ASN A 21 17.59 32.52 -9.47
C ASN A 21 16.48 32.00 -10.39
N ARG A 22 16.79 31.60 -11.62
CA ARG A 22 15.83 30.98 -12.54
C ARG A 22 15.39 29.59 -12.07
N ILE A 23 16.33 28.73 -11.69
CA ILE A 23 16.04 27.37 -11.20
C ILE A 23 15.15 27.42 -9.96
N SER A 24 15.42 28.33 -9.02
CA SER A 24 14.62 28.51 -7.80
C SER A 24 13.17 28.89 -8.06
N LYS A 25 12.86 29.46 -9.23
CA LYS A 25 11.50 29.88 -9.63
C LYS A 25 10.75 28.80 -10.40
N LEU A 26 11.39 27.67 -10.72
CA LEU A 26 10.68 26.56 -11.34
C LEU A 26 9.73 25.93 -10.31
N PRO A 27 8.45 25.74 -10.63
CA PRO A 27 7.46 25.29 -9.65
C PRO A 27 7.76 23.89 -9.09
N VAL A 28 8.40 23.02 -9.88
CA VAL A 28 8.89 21.72 -9.43
C VAL A 28 10.02 21.83 -8.39
N VAL A 29 10.92 22.78 -8.57
CA VAL A 29 12.04 23.03 -7.66
C VAL A 29 11.52 23.66 -6.37
N GLU A 30 10.68 24.69 -6.50
CA GLU A 30 10.03 25.34 -5.36
C GLU A 30 9.26 24.32 -4.50
N SER A 31 8.44 23.46 -5.13
CA SER A 31 7.69 22.41 -4.42
C SER A 31 8.62 21.41 -3.71
N THR A 32 9.76 21.07 -4.32
CA THR A 32 10.74 20.13 -3.74
C THR A 32 11.43 20.75 -2.53
N ILE A 33 11.85 22.01 -2.64
CA ILE A 33 12.47 22.75 -1.53
C ILE A 33 11.46 22.86 -0.38
N GLN A 34 10.22 23.28 -0.64
CA GLN A 34 9.18 23.37 0.38
C GLN A 34 8.91 22.02 1.06
N THR A 35 8.83 20.94 0.28
CA THR A 35 8.59 19.59 0.83
C THR A 35 9.76 19.15 1.71
N ALA A 36 11.00 19.36 1.26
CA ALA A 36 12.20 19.06 2.04
C ALA A 36 12.26 19.87 3.33
N THR A 37 11.98 21.18 3.26
CA THR A 37 11.88 22.06 4.44
C THR A 37 10.82 21.56 5.40
N ASN A 38 9.61 21.23 4.93
CA ASN A 38 8.54 20.72 5.79
C ASN A 38 8.90 19.41 6.50
N ILE A 39 9.59 18.49 5.81
CA ILE A 39 10.07 17.24 6.42
C ILE A 39 11.15 17.56 7.46
N TYR A 40 12.08 18.44 7.11
CA TYR A 40 13.15 18.85 7.99
C TYR A 40 12.62 19.51 9.27
N GLU A 41 11.67 20.45 9.17
CA GLU A 41 11.03 21.08 10.34
C GLU A 41 10.32 20.04 11.22
N LYS A 42 9.64 19.05 10.63
CA LYS A 42 9.06 17.94 11.41
C LYS A 42 10.10 17.12 12.17
N VAL A 43 11.27 16.87 11.58
CA VAL A 43 12.37 16.14 12.22
C VAL A 43 13.00 17.00 13.32
N LYS A 44 13.18 18.30 13.06
CA LYS A 44 13.70 19.26 14.02
C LYS A 44 12.81 19.35 15.25
N ASP A 45 11.50 19.52 15.06
CA ASP A 45 10.52 19.67 16.13
C ASP A 45 10.12 18.36 16.83
N TYR A 46 10.69 17.21 16.44
CA TYR A 46 10.31 15.92 17.01
C TYR A 46 10.59 15.81 18.51
N ASN A 47 11.73 16.34 18.99
CA ASN A 47 12.03 16.46 20.42
C ASN A 47 12.96 17.65 20.71
N SER A 48 13.08 18.02 21.99
CA SER A 48 13.84 19.20 22.42
C SER A 48 15.34 19.12 22.13
N VAL A 49 15.95 17.93 22.20
CA VAL A 49 17.39 17.74 21.92
C VAL A 49 17.67 17.87 20.43
N THR A 50 16.85 17.28 19.55
CA THR A 50 17.00 17.43 18.10
C THR A 50 16.74 18.85 17.66
N ASN A 51 15.70 19.49 18.19
CA ASN A 51 15.41 20.89 17.87
C ASN A 51 16.58 21.80 18.27
N TRP A 52 17.09 21.66 19.49
CA TRP A 52 18.22 22.45 19.97
C TRP A 52 19.47 22.22 19.11
N THR A 53 19.78 20.96 18.79
CA THR A 53 20.98 20.60 18.00
C THR A 53 20.90 21.17 16.59
N LEU A 54 19.77 20.98 15.90
CA LEU A 54 19.56 21.43 14.53
C LEU A 54 19.44 22.95 14.44
N SER A 55 18.75 23.59 15.39
CA SER A 55 18.71 25.06 15.51
C SER A 55 20.11 25.64 15.74
N THR A 56 20.94 24.97 16.55
CA THR A 56 22.33 25.40 16.78
C THR A 56 23.17 25.25 15.50
N ALA A 57 22.98 24.16 14.76
CA ALA A 57 23.65 23.96 13.47
C ALA A 57 23.25 25.03 12.44
N GLU A 58 21.95 25.31 12.28
CA GLU A 58 21.43 26.38 11.43
C GLU A 58 21.99 27.75 11.82
N SER A 59 21.96 28.08 13.11
CA SER A 59 22.51 29.35 13.61
C SER A 59 24.01 29.46 13.32
N THR A 60 24.76 28.36 13.42
CA THR A 60 26.19 28.33 13.10
C THR A 60 26.43 28.61 11.63
N VAL A 61 25.64 28.02 10.72
CA VAL A 61 25.72 28.28 9.28
C VAL A 61 25.38 29.73 8.96
N ASN A 62 24.30 30.27 9.52
CA ASN A 62 23.88 31.66 9.30
C ASN A 62 24.96 32.64 9.77
N LYS A 63 25.52 32.44 10.96
CA LYS A 63 26.64 33.24 11.48
C LYS A 63 27.90 33.11 10.62
N ALA A 64 28.22 31.90 10.14
CA ALA A 64 29.36 31.69 9.26
C ALA A 64 29.20 32.44 7.93
N VAL A 65 27.98 32.50 7.37
CA VAL A 65 27.68 33.29 6.17
C VAL A 65 27.83 34.79 6.46
N GLU A 66 27.29 35.29 7.57
CA GLU A 66 27.39 36.70 7.97
C GLU A 66 28.84 37.15 8.16
N VAL A 67 29.62 36.37 8.92
CA VAL A 67 31.04 36.64 9.18
C VAL A 67 31.91 36.41 7.94
N GLY A 68 31.54 35.44 7.11
CA GLY A 68 32.26 35.07 5.89
C GLY A 68 32.05 36.02 4.72
N LYS A 69 30.90 36.72 4.64
CA LYS A 69 30.55 37.65 3.56
C LYS A 69 31.65 38.67 3.23
N PRO A 70 32.23 39.42 4.19
CA PRO A 70 33.33 40.36 3.89
C PRO A 70 34.61 39.66 3.40
N ILE A 71 34.87 38.43 3.84
CA ILE A 71 36.06 37.64 3.48
C ILE A 71 35.91 37.05 2.06
N ALA A 72 34.69 36.62 1.71
CA ALA A 72 34.39 36.04 0.41
C ALA A 72 34.29 37.10 -0.71
N THR A 73 33.91 38.35 -0.37
CA THR A 73 33.75 39.45 -1.33
C THR A 73 34.96 39.67 -2.26
N PRO A 74 36.21 39.81 -1.78
CA PRO A 74 37.37 39.99 -2.65
C PRO A 74 37.67 38.77 -3.54
N VAL A 75 37.41 37.56 -3.04
CA VAL A 75 37.61 36.32 -3.81
C VAL A 75 36.57 36.20 -4.93
N ILE A 76 35.31 36.48 -4.64
CA ILE A 76 34.21 36.48 -5.62
C ILE A 76 34.51 37.47 -6.75
N ARG A 77 35.08 38.64 -6.45
CA ARG A 77 35.49 39.62 -7.47
C ARG A 77 36.52 39.07 -8.46
N ASN A 78 37.52 38.34 -7.98
CA ASN A 78 38.52 37.70 -8.85
C ASN A 78 37.94 36.56 -9.71
N LEU A 79 36.88 35.92 -9.22
CA LEU A 79 36.22 34.80 -9.89
C LEU A 79 34.98 35.21 -10.69
N GLU A 80 34.60 36.49 -10.69
CA GLU A 80 33.38 36.97 -11.32
C GLU A 80 33.34 36.65 -12.83
N GLY A 81 34.46 36.80 -13.53
CA GLY A 81 34.57 36.46 -14.96
C GLY A 81 34.29 34.98 -15.24
N PRO A 82 35.03 34.04 -14.62
CA PRO A 82 34.73 32.61 -14.70
C PRO A 82 33.30 32.26 -14.26
N ILE A 83 32.80 32.82 -13.16
CA ILE A 83 31.45 32.60 -12.64
C ILE A 83 30.40 33.00 -13.69
N LYS A 84 30.55 34.16 -14.33
CA LYS A 84 29.64 34.61 -15.40
C LYS A 84 29.64 33.71 -16.62
N LYS A 85 30.80 33.15 -17.00
CA LYS A 85 30.86 32.17 -18.11
C LYS A 85 30.09 30.90 -17.78
N VAL A 86 30.28 30.39 -16.56
CA VAL A 86 29.54 29.22 -16.07
C VAL A 86 28.04 29.52 -15.98
N ASP A 87 27.68 30.68 -15.44
CA ASP A 87 26.30 31.15 -15.35
C ASP A 87 25.63 31.21 -16.73
N GLY A 88 26.32 31.77 -17.74
CA GLY A 88 25.82 31.81 -19.12
C GLY A 88 25.61 30.42 -19.74
N VAL A 89 26.51 29.47 -19.47
CA VAL A 89 26.34 28.07 -19.92
C VAL A 89 25.17 27.40 -19.20
N LEU A 90 25.01 27.65 -17.90
CA LEU A 90 23.89 27.12 -17.12
C LEU A 90 22.57 27.73 -17.58
N CYS A 91 22.49 29.03 -17.86
CA CYS A 91 21.31 29.67 -18.44
C CYS A 91 20.97 29.07 -19.82
N SER A 92 21.97 28.86 -20.68
CA SER A 92 21.75 28.22 -21.99
C SER A 92 21.29 26.76 -21.86
N GLY A 93 21.84 26.01 -20.91
CA GLY A 93 21.41 24.65 -20.60
C GLY A 93 20.00 24.62 -20.03
N LEU A 94 19.66 25.58 -19.18
CA LEU A 94 18.32 25.74 -18.63
C LEU A 94 17.31 26.08 -19.73
N ASP A 95 17.66 26.96 -20.67
CA ASP A 95 16.84 27.26 -21.85
C ASP A 95 16.61 25.99 -22.70
N TYR A 96 17.64 25.16 -22.86
CA TYR A 96 17.51 23.90 -23.59
C TYR A 96 16.52 22.95 -22.91
N VAL A 97 16.62 22.78 -21.59
CA VAL A 97 15.71 21.92 -20.82
C VAL A 97 14.29 22.47 -20.85
N GLU A 98 14.11 23.77 -20.66
CA GLU A 98 12.80 24.43 -20.71
C GLU A 98 12.13 24.29 -22.08
N ASN A 99 12.90 24.31 -23.17
CA ASN A 99 12.39 24.17 -24.53
C ASN A 99 12.10 22.71 -24.90
N LYS A 100 12.91 21.76 -24.44
CA LYS A 100 12.75 20.32 -24.74
C LYS A 100 11.78 19.61 -23.80
N VAL A 101 11.61 20.13 -22.59
CA VAL A 101 10.75 19.55 -21.56
C VAL A 101 9.87 20.68 -20.98
N PRO A 102 8.84 21.14 -21.70
CA PRO A 102 7.98 22.24 -21.24
C PRO A 102 7.27 21.93 -19.92
N ALA A 103 7.15 20.65 -19.56
CA ALA A 103 6.63 20.20 -18.28
C ALA A 103 7.36 20.83 -17.07
N VAL A 104 8.64 21.19 -17.17
CA VAL A 104 9.38 21.81 -16.03
C VAL A 104 8.81 23.16 -15.60
N LYS A 105 8.01 23.81 -16.46
CA LYS A 105 7.35 25.10 -16.19
C LYS A 105 6.00 24.94 -15.48
N LEU A 106 5.46 23.73 -15.43
CA LEU A 106 4.13 23.48 -14.91
C LEU A 106 4.21 23.02 -13.44
N PRO A 107 3.27 23.45 -12.59
CA PRO A 107 3.15 22.92 -11.25
C PRO A 107 2.97 21.39 -11.26
N PRO A 108 3.66 20.64 -10.38
CA PRO A 108 3.56 19.18 -10.35
C PRO A 108 2.13 18.66 -10.22
N GLY A 109 1.28 19.35 -9.43
CA GLY A 109 -0.11 18.97 -9.24
C GLY A 109 -0.95 19.07 -10.52
N GLU A 110 -0.70 20.09 -11.34
CA GLU A 110 -1.39 20.30 -12.61
C GLU A 110 -0.94 19.28 -13.67
N LEU A 111 0.36 18.98 -13.72
CA LEU A 111 0.90 17.93 -14.58
C LEU A 111 0.29 16.57 -14.30
N ILE A 112 0.23 16.17 -13.03
CA ILE A 112 -0.36 14.89 -12.63
C ILE A 112 -1.83 14.84 -13.05
N MET A 113 -2.55 15.95 -12.90
CA MET A 113 -3.95 16.05 -13.31
C MET A 113 -4.12 15.92 -14.82
N GLN A 114 -3.30 16.61 -15.62
CA GLN A 114 -3.33 16.52 -17.08
C GLN A 114 -2.99 15.12 -17.59
N ILE A 115 -2.00 14.46 -16.99
CA ILE A 115 -1.64 13.08 -17.33
C ILE A 115 -2.79 12.15 -16.98
N TYR A 116 -3.38 12.32 -15.81
CA TYR A 116 -4.52 11.51 -15.36
C TYR A 116 -5.73 11.66 -16.29
N THR A 117 -6.11 12.89 -16.64
CA THR A 117 -7.25 13.13 -17.55
C THR A 117 -6.97 12.60 -18.94
N SER A 118 -5.79 12.88 -19.50
CA SER A 118 -5.40 12.39 -20.84
C SER A 118 -5.38 10.87 -20.90
N THR A 119 -4.86 10.22 -19.85
CA THR A 119 -4.84 8.74 -19.75
C THR A 119 -6.25 8.19 -19.62
N LYS A 120 -7.09 8.80 -18.78
CA LYS A 120 -8.49 8.40 -18.60
C LYS A 120 -9.28 8.54 -19.89
N GLU A 121 -9.10 9.64 -20.61
CA GLU A 121 -9.73 9.87 -21.91
C GLU A 121 -9.20 8.90 -22.97
N TYR A 122 -7.91 8.61 -22.99
CA TYR A 122 -7.33 7.62 -23.91
C TYR A 122 -7.91 6.22 -23.66
N ILE A 123 -8.01 5.82 -22.39
CA ILE A 123 -8.66 4.56 -22.01
C ILE A 123 -10.12 4.56 -22.47
N HIS A 124 -10.87 5.61 -22.13
CA HIS A 124 -12.30 5.71 -22.47
C HIS A 124 -12.55 5.72 -23.98
N ASN A 125 -11.74 6.44 -24.75
CA ASN A 125 -11.98 6.65 -26.18
C ASN A 125 -11.36 5.57 -27.06
N THR A 126 -10.32 4.87 -26.59
CA THR A 126 -9.58 3.90 -27.40
C THR A 126 -9.70 2.49 -26.84
N ILE A 127 -9.45 2.32 -25.54
CA ILE A 127 -9.37 0.99 -24.92
C ILE A 127 -10.77 0.43 -24.64
N THR A 128 -11.67 1.21 -24.03
CA THR A 128 -13.05 0.77 -23.73
C THR A 128 -13.81 0.30 -24.97
N PRO A 129 -13.92 1.06 -26.07
CA PRO A 129 -14.65 0.59 -27.25
C PRO A 129 -13.99 -0.61 -27.92
N ALA A 130 -12.66 -0.69 -27.95
CA ALA A 130 -11.95 -1.86 -28.47
C ALA A 130 -12.21 -3.11 -27.61
N LEU A 131 -12.29 -2.93 -26.29
CA LEU A 131 -12.60 -3.98 -25.34
C LEU A 131 -14.05 -4.44 -25.47
N GLU A 132 -15.01 -3.51 -25.55
CA GLU A 132 -16.43 -3.82 -25.78
C GLU A 132 -16.64 -4.55 -27.11
N GLN A 133 -15.94 -4.14 -28.16
CA GLN A 133 -15.97 -4.83 -29.45
C GLN A 133 -15.43 -6.26 -29.31
N ALA A 134 -14.30 -6.46 -28.64
CA ALA A 134 -13.75 -7.79 -28.41
C ALA A 134 -14.71 -8.69 -27.59
N TYR A 135 -15.35 -8.14 -26.55
CA TYR A 135 -16.37 -8.86 -25.78
C TYR A 135 -17.59 -9.21 -26.63
N SER A 136 -18.08 -8.28 -27.45
CA SER A 136 -19.21 -8.53 -28.36
C SER A 136 -18.93 -9.64 -29.38
N TYR A 137 -17.68 -9.83 -29.80
CA TYR A 137 -17.27 -10.95 -30.65
C TYR A 137 -17.11 -12.27 -29.88
N ALA A 138 -16.63 -12.23 -28.65
CA ALA A 138 -16.37 -13.43 -27.84
C ALA A 138 -17.65 -13.99 -27.17
N GLU A 139 -18.58 -13.13 -26.76
CA GLU A 139 -19.80 -13.50 -26.03
C GLU A 139 -20.70 -14.49 -26.79
N PRO A 140 -21.00 -14.33 -28.10
CA PRO A 140 -21.79 -15.29 -28.84
C PRO A 140 -21.13 -16.67 -28.92
N ALA A 141 -19.81 -16.72 -29.06
CA ALA A 141 -19.05 -17.97 -29.14
C ALA A 141 -19.07 -18.71 -27.79
N VAL A 142 -18.87 -17.99 -26.69
CA VAL A 142 -18.94 -18.56 -25.33
C VAL A 142 -20.36 -19.03 -25.00
N LYS A 143 -21.38 -18.25 -25.36
CA LYS A 143 -22.79 -18.63 -25.16
C LYS A 143 -23.15 -19.88 -25.97
N THR A 144 -22.74 -19.93 -27.24
CA THR A 144 -22.94 -21.11 -28.09
C THR A 144 -22.24 -22.34 -27.54
N ALA A 145 -20.99 -22.21 -27.08
CA ALA A 145 -20.25 -23.31 -26.46
C ALA A 145 -20.94 -23.80 -25.17
N LYS A 146 -21.46 -22.89 -24.34
CA LYS A 146 -22.23 -23.23 -23.15
C LYS A 146 -23.52 -23.98 -23.53
N ASP A 147 -24.29 -23.46 -24.47
CA ASP A 147 -25.55 -24.07 -24.92
C ASP A 147 -25.33 -25.46 -25.54
N ILE A 148 -24.20 -25.70 -26.22
CA ILE A 148 -23.83 -27.02 -26.76
C ILE A 148 -23.40 -27.99 -25.64
N MET A 149 -22.73 -27.48 -24.60
CA MET A 149 -22.22 -28.30 -23.50
C MET A 149 -23.30 -28.63 -22.46
N GLU A 150 -24.30 -27.77 -22.28
CA GLU A 150 -25.35 -27.90 -21.26
C GLU A 150 -26.16 -29.21 -21.35
N PRO A 151 -26.55 -29.72 -22.54
CA PRO A 151 -27.18 -31.04 -22.69
C PRO A 151 -26.29 -32.20 -22.26
N ALA A 152 -24.98 -32.11 -22.54
CA ALA A 152 -24.01 -33.15 -22.16
C ALA A 152 -23.80 -33.16 -20.64
N VAL A 153 -23.70 -31.98 -20.01
CA VAL A 153 -23.61 -31.84 -18.56
C VAL A 153 -24.89 -32.34 -17.87
N GLN A 154 -26.07 -32.00 -18.38
CA GLN A 154 -27.34 -32.48 -17.81
C GLN A 154 -27.51 -34.00 -17.99
N SER A 155 -27.07 -34.55 -19.12
CA SER A 155 -27.07 -36.00 -19.35
C SER A 155 -26.12 -36.71 -18.39
N ALA A 156 -24.92 -36.19 -18.20
CA ALA A 156 -23.98 -36.72 -17.21
C ALA A 156 -24.55 -36.65 -15.79
N LYS A 157 -25.18 -35.52 -15.42
CA LYS A 157 -25.86 -35.36 -14.12
C LYS A 157 -26.94 -36.42 -13.91
N ASN A 158 -27.83 -36.62 -14.89
CA ASN A 158 -28.91 -37.60 -14.82
C ASN A 158 -28.41 -39.06 -14.72
N ILE A 159 -27.23 -39.36 -15.26
CA ILE A 159 -26.60 -40.69 -15.14
C ILE A 159 -25.96 -40.89 -13.77
N VAL A 160 -25.34 -39.84 -13.22
CA VAL A 160 -24.60 -39.90 -11.96
C VAL A 160 -25.50 -39.78 -10.74
N GLU A 161 -26.58 -38.98 -10.77
CA GLU A 161 -27.54 -38.81 -9.68
C GLU A 161 -28.09 -40.14 -9.10
N PRO A 162 -28.60 -41.09 -9.90
CA PRO A 162 -29.12 -42.35 -9.35
C PRO A 162 -28.02 -43.23 -8.74
N ALA A 163 -26.78 -43.14 -9.20
CA ALA A 163 -25.65 -43.85 -8.60
C ALA A 163 -25.26 -43.22 -7.25
N VAL A 164 -25.31 -41.89 -7.14
CA VAL A 164 -25.06 -41.16 -5.90
C VAL A 164 -26.17 -41.42 -4.87
N GLU A 165 -27.44 -41.38 -5.27
CA GLU A 165 -28.57 -41.70 -4.38
C GLU A 165 -28.54 -43.16 -3.92
N LYS A 166 -28.19 -44.09 -4.83
CA LYS A 166 -28.01 -45.50 -4.45
C LYS A 166 -26.83 -45.68 -3.49
N ALA A 167 -25.72 -44.98 -3.70
CA ALA A 167 -24.59 -45.01 -2.77
C ALA A 167 -25.00 -44.46 -1.40
N LYS A 168 -25.76 -43.37 -1.36
CA LYS A 168 -26.28 -42.77 -0.14
C LYS A 168 -27.21 -43.75 0.60
N SER A 169 -28.18 -44.36 -0.07
CA SER A 169 -29.10 -45.33 0.54
C SER A 169 -28.41 -46.61 1.05
N LEU A 170 -27.29 -46.99 0.44
CA LEU A 170 -26.48 -48.12 0.90
C LEU A 170 -25.56 -47.75 2.07
N MET A 171 -25.19 -46.48 2.18
CA MET A 171 -24.38 -45.94 3.28
C MET A 171 -25.22 -45.52 4.48
N GLU A 172 -26.51 -45.19 4.33
CA GLU A 172 -27.42 -44.84 5.44
C GLU A 172 -27.45 -45.90 6.56
N PRO A 173 -27.61 -47.21 6.29
CA PRO A 173 -27.57 -48.24 7.34
C PRO A 173 -26.20 -48.34 8.03
N ALA A 174 -25.12 -48.09 7.29
CA ALA A 174 -23.76 -48.10 7.83
C ALA A 174 -23.50 -46.86 8.70
N LEU A 175 -24.10 -45.71 8.35
CA LEU A 175 -24.01 -44.48 9.12
C LEU A 175 -24.82 -44.57 10.41
N ASP A 176 -26.02 -45.15 10.38
CA ASP A 176 -26.84 -45.42 11.56
C ASP A 176 -26.18 -46.47 12.47
N THR A 177 -25.56 -47.50 11.88
CA THR A 177 -24.79 -48.50 12.65
C THR A 177 -23.55 -47.87 13.28
N ALA A 178 -22.85 -46.98 12.57
CA ALA A 178 -21.71 -46.25 13.11
C ALA A 178 -22.13 -45.29 14.25
N ALA A 179 -23.29 -44.64 14.13
CA ALA A 179 -23.86 -43.80 15.19
C ALA A 179 -24.26 -44.62 16.42
N ALA A 180 -24.91 -45.78 16.23
CA ALA A 180 -25.27 -46.67 17.33
C ALA A 180 -24.04 -47.31 18.01
N ILE A 181 -22.97 -47.61 17.25
CA ILE A 181 -21.70 -48.07 17.83
C ILE A 181 -21.06 -46.94 18.64
N LYS A 182 -21.06 -45.70 18.14
CA LYS A 182 -20.57 -44.52 18.88
C LYS A 182 -21.32 -44.36 20.21
N GLU A 183 -22.65 -44.47 20.21
CA GLU A 183 -23.48 -44.35 21.42
C GLU A 183 -23.21 -45.48 22.43
N ASN A 184 -23.11 -46.73 21.96
CA ASN A 184 -22.76 -47.87 22.83
C ASN A 184 -21.34 -47.75 23.42
N VAL A 185 -20.37 -47.27 22.65
CA VAL A 185 -19.00 -47.02 23.15
C VAL A 185 -19.01 -45.88 24.17
N MET A 186 -19.81 -44.83 23.97
CA MET A 186 -19.94 -43.73 24.93
C MET A 186 -20.58 -44.19 26.24
N HIS A 187 -21.65 -44.98 26.17
CA HIS A 187 -22.31 -45.54 27.35
C HIS A 187 -21.40 -46.48 28.13
N LYS A 188 -20.62 -47.32 27.42
CA LYS A 188 -19.67 -48.22 28.07
C LYS A 188 -18.46 -47.49 28.64
N ALA A 189 -18.01 -46.40 27.99
CA ALA A 189 -16.97 -45.52 28.54
C ALA A 189 -17.44 -44.85 29.84
N ASP A 190 -18.70 -44.41 29.90
CA ASP A 190 -19.31 -43.84 31.10
C ASP A 190 -19.41 -44.89 32.23
N GLU A 191 -19.78 -46.14 31.91
CA GLU A 191 -19.81 -47.26 32.85
C GLU A 191 -18.41 -47.57 33.44
N TYR A 192 -17.36 -47.59 32.60
CA TYR A 192 -15.98 -47.78 33.08
C TYR A 192 -15.44 -46.59 33.88
N LEU A 193 -15.88 -45.37 33.58
CA LEU A 193 -15.55 -44.17 34.34
C LEU A 193 -16.18 -44.16 35.74
N HIS A 194 -17.23 -44.95 35.98
CA HIS A 194 -17.90 -45.06 37.28
C HIS A 194 -17.47 -46.27 38.13
N CYS A 195 -16.62 -47.19 37.63
CA CYS A 195 -16.06 -48.30 38.41
C CYS A 195 -14.60 -48.06 38.79
N GLY A 196 -14.34 -47.03 39.60
CA GLY A 196 -12.99 -46.72 40.08
C GLY A 196 -12.86 -46.05 41.45
N HIS A 197 -13.96 -45.74 42.16
CA HIS A 197 -13.85 -45.05 43.46
C HIS A 197 -14.73 -45.69 44.54
N SER A 198 -14.18 -46.71 45.20
CA SER A 198 -14.43 -46.88 46.64
C SER A 198 -13.37 -46.07 47.39
N GLN A 199 -13.63 -44.78 47.64
CA GLN A 199 -13.29 -44.08 48.88
C GLN A 199 -13.73 -42.60 48.81
N GLU A 200 -14.69 -42.28 49.67
CA GLU A 200 -14.95 -41.04 50.43
C GLU A 200 -14.49 -39.68 49.88
N GLY A 201 -15.47 -38.79 49.64
CA GLY A 201 -15.29 -37.34 49.72
C GLY A 201 -15.40 -36.57 48.39
N GLU A 202 -16.47 -35.76 48.27
CA GLU A 202 -16.61 -34.62 47.35
C GLU A 202 -16.33 -34.89 45.86
N SER A 203 -17.36 -35.40 45.16
CA SER A 203 -17.38 -35.66 43.71
C SER A 203 -17.30 -34.36 42.88
N SER A 204 -16.10 -33.79 42.78
CA SER A 204 -15.72 -32.95 41.65
C SER A 204 -15.20 -33.87 40.54
N GLU A 205 -15.81 -33.81 39.36
CA GLU A 205 -15.42 -34.59 38.18
C GLU A 205 -13.91 -34.45 37.93
N CYS A 206 -13.21 -35.58 37.82
CA CYS A 206 -11.78 -35.59 37.60
C CYS A 206 -11.47 -34.96 36.24
N LYS A 207 -10.71 -33.87 36.22
CA LYS A 207 -10.42 -33.08 35.01
C LYS A 207 -9.77 -33.89 33.88
N GLU A 208 -9.11 -34.99 34.24
CA GLU A 208 -8.50 -35.94 33.31
C GLU A 208 -9.55 -36.77 32.54
N CYS A 209 -10.68 -37.10 33.18
CA CYS A 209 -11.79 -37.80 32.55
C CYS A 209 -12.54 -36.91 31.54
N GLU A 210 -12.64 -35.61 31.82
CA GLU A 210 -13.29 -34.64 30.94
C GLU A 210 -12.46 -34.36 29.67
N ASP A 211 -11.13 -34.31 29.80
CA ASP A 211 -10.23 -34.16 28.65
C ASP A 211 -10.30 -35.39 27.72
N ILE A 212 -10.32 -36.60 28.29
CA ILE A 212 -10.48 -37.86 27.54
C ILE A 212 -11.82 -37.90 26.79
N LYS A 213 -12.91 -37.43 27.41
CA LYS A 213 -14.24 -37.35 26.79
C LYS A 213 -14.23 -36.40 25.57
N GLN A 214 -13.65 -35.20 25.71
CA GLN A 214 -13.57 -34.24 24.62
C GLN A 214 -12.67 -34.72 23.47
N GLN A 215 -11.60 -35.47 23.76
CA GLN A 215 -10.74 -36.07 22.74
C GLN A 215 -11.46 -37.18 21.95
N LEU A 216 -12.32 -37.96 22.60
CA LEU A 216 -13.16 -38.96 21.94
C LEU A 216 -14.21 -38.30 21.05
N GLU A 217 -14.91 -37.26 21.49
CA GLU A 217 -15.92 -36.56 20.68
C GLU A 217 -15.32 -35.91 19.42
N LYS A 218 -14.10 -35.37 19.51
CA LYS A 218 -13.37 -34.79 18.35
C LYS A 218 -12.89 -35.82 17.33
N LYS A 219 -12.69 -37.08 17.72
CA LYS A 219 -12.24 -38.16 16.82
C LYS A 219 -13.36 -38.81 16.00
N PHE A 220 -14.61 -38.58 16.39
CA PHE A 220 -15.82 -39.16 15.79
C PHE A 220 -16.77 -38.10 15.18
N THR A 221 -16.22 -36.95 14.77
CA THR A 221 -16.88 -35.88 14.01
C THR A 221 -16.02 -35.58 12.79
#